data_AF-A0A6M5J2M8-F1
#
_entry.id   AF-A0A6M5J2M8-F1
#
_cell.length_a   1.000
_cell.length_b   1.000
_cell.length_c   1.000
_cell.angle_alpha   90.00
_cell.angle_beta   90.00
_cell.angle_gamma   90.00
#
_symmetry.space_group_name_H-M   'P 1'
#
loop_
_entity.id
_entity.type
_entity.pdbx_description
1 polymer ?
#
loop_
_entity_poly.entity_id
_entity_poly.type
_entity_poly.pdbx_seq_one_letter_code
_entity_poly.pdbx_strand_id
1 'polypeptide(L)'
;MSDSVATAALADVSLRLDVALGMAPPALRPVSAEAVFSGPAVPVAHVGSVDVILMAIDDAAPGSVLVVDNGGRDDEACVGDLLTLEASKAGLAGIVIWGRHRDTAQLREIALPVFSLGAHPFGPRFARAPGAPGSPVSIAGTVVRAGDLVVADDDGVVFAPADRAEELVAAALALQQLEGSQAERMRAGETLRTQLDFAAFREAQRTDPTLTLRAHLARIAKAIEV
;
A
#
# COMPACT_ATOMS: atom_id res chain seq x y z
N MET A 1 -6.65 18.60 -4.06
CA MET A 1 -6.08 17.47 -3.30
C MET A 1 -6.14 16.30 -4.25
N SER A 2 -5.01 15.70 -4.60
CA SER A 2 -5.04 14.43 -5.34
C SER A 2 -5.81 13.44 -4.46
N ASP A 3 -6.86 12.82 -4.98
CA ASP A 3 -7.65 11.81 -4.27
C ASP A 3 -6.81 10.53 -4.12
N SER A 4 -5.79 10.59 -3.25
CA SER A 4 -4.95 9.46 -2.92
C SER A 4 -5.76 8.47 -2.10
N VAL A 5 -5.86 7.24 -2.60
CA VAL A 5 -6.51 6.16 -1.88
C VAL A 5 -5.63 5.67 -0.72
N ALA A 6 -6.21 5.46 0.46
CA ALA A 6 -5.50 4.96 1.64
C ALA A 6 -5.41 3.43 1.64
N THR A 7 -4.32 2.87 2.15
CA THR A 7 -4.14 1.41 2.23
C THR A 7 -5.20 0.76 3.11
N ALA A 8 -5.54 1.38 4.25
CA ALA A 8 -6.58 0.91 5.15
C ALA A 8 -7.97 0.89 4.48
N ALA A 9 -8.31 1.93 3.73
CA ALA A 9 -9.58 1.99 3.01
C ALA A 9 -9.67 0.88 1.94
N LEU A 10 -8.58 0.62 1.21
CA LEU A 10 -8.50 -0.51 0.27
C LEU A 10 -8.68 -1.85 0.95
N ALA A 11 -8.03 -2.07 2.10
CA ALA A 11 -8.16 -3.30 2.87
C ALA A 11 -9.60 -3.53 3.34
N ASP A 12 -10.27 -2.49 3.83
CA ASP A 12 -11.66 -2.58 4.29
C ASP A 12 -12.64 -2.89 3.16
N VAL A 13 -12.47 -2.26 1.99
CA VAL A 13 -13.35 -2.53 0.85
C VAL A 13 -13.07 -3.88 0.20
N SER A 14 -11.82 -4.38 0.23
CA SER A 14 -11.52 -5.69 -0.35
C SER A 14 -12.24 -6.82 0.38
N LEU A 15 -12.40 -6.72 1.70
CA LEU A 15 -13.20 -7.65 2.50
C LEU A 15 -14.68 -7.63 2.11
N ARG A 16 -15.19 -6.47 1.69
CA ARG A 16 -16.60 -6.31 1.26
C ARG A 16 -16.83 -6.82 -0.15
N LEU A 17 -15.84 -6.69 -1.02
CA LEU A 17 -15.89 -7.07 -2.43
C LEU A 17 -15.34 -8.48 -2.70
N ASP A 18 -14.95 -9.19 -1.64
CA ASP A 18 -14.32 -10.53 -1.71
C ASP A 18 -13.11 -10.56 -2.66
N VAL A 19 -12.25 -9.53 -2.55
CA VAL A 19 -11.02 -9.41 -3.33
C VAL A 19 -9.83 -9.71 -2.44
N ALA A 20 -9.04 -10.71 -2.85
CA ALA A 20 -7.78 -11.03 -2.20
C ALA A 20 -6.72 -9.97 -2.54
N LEU A 21 -6.35 -9.17 -1.54
CA LEU A 21 -5.21 -8.26 -1.63
C LEU A 21 -3.92 -8.95 -1.20
N GLY A 22 -2.84 -8.59 -1.89
CA GLY A 22 -1.49 -8.80 -1.39
C GLY A 22 -1.08 -7.70 -0.42
N MET A 23 -0.25 -8.03 0.56
CA MET A 23 0.36 -7.03 1.46
C MET A 23 1.85 -7.28 1.59
N ALA A 24 2.62 -6.21 1.68
CA ALA A 24 4.01 -6.30 2.13
C ALA A 24 4.05 -6.63 3.63
N PRO A 25 5.12 -7.26 4.12
CA PRO A 25 5.25 -7.55 5.55
C PRO A 25 5.36 -6.24 6.35
N PRO A 26 4.81 -6.16 7.58
CA PRO A 26 4.84 -4.95 8.41
C PRO A 26 6.25 -4.42 8.77
N ALA A 27 7.29 -5.21 8.54
CA ALA A 27 8.69 -4.80 8.70
C ALA A 27 9.16 -3.88 7.57
N LEU A 28 8.46 -3.86 6.44
CA LEU A 28 8.73 -2.99 5.31
C LEU A 28 8.17 -1.59 5.64
N ARG A 29 9.06 -0.63 5.88
CA ARG A 29 8.72 0.71 6.37
C ARG A 29 9.24 1.79 5.43
N PRO A 30 8.60 2.97 5.41
CA PRO A 30 9.06 4.07 4.59
C PRO A 30 10.39 4.63 5.12
N VAL A 31 11.25 5.05 4.19
CA VAL A 31 12.56 5.68 4.52
C VAL A 31 12.39 7.11 5.03
N SER A 32 11.32 7.78 4.58
CA SER A 32 10.89 9.13 4.95
C SER A 32 9.47 9.08 5.48
N ALA A 33 9.13 9.89 6.50
CA ALA A 33 7.74 9.98 6.97
C ALA A 33 6.81 10.53 5.89
N GLU A 34 5.51 10.27 6.02
CA GLU A 34 4.45 10.80 5.13
C GLU A 34 4.60 10.33 3.67
N ALA A 35 5.22 9.16 3.47
CA ALA A 35 5.44 8.58 2.17
C ALA A 35 4.15 7.96 1.63
N VAL A 36 3.37 8.75 0.87
CA VAL A 36 2.14 8.30 0.22
C VAL A 36 2.32 8.25 -1.30
N PHE A 37 2.10 7.10 -1.91
CA PHE A 37 2.14 6.95 -3.36
C PHE A 37 1.29 5.76 -3.85
N SER A 38 0.95 5.79 -5.13
CA SER A 38 0.32 4.64 -5.79
C SER A 38 0.67 4.61 -7.27
N GLY A 39 0.59 3.43 -7.88
CA GLY A 39 0.85 3.25 -9.31
C GLY A 39 0.94 1.78 -9.71
N PRO A 40 0.97 1.48 -11.03
CA PRO A 40 1.14 0.13 -11.53
C PRO A 40 2.52 -0.44 -11.17
N ALA A 41 2.57 -1.70 -10.73
CA ALA A 41 3.80 -2.34 -10.33
C ALA A 41 4.69 -2.66 -11.53
N VAL A 42 5.98 -2.39 -11.38
CA VAL A 42 7.07 -2.85 -12.25
C VAL A 42 7.92 -3.80 -11.40
N PRO A 43 7.63 -5.11 -11.43
CA PRO A 43 8.33 -6.08 -10.61
C PRO A 43 9.71 -6.41 -11.19
N VAL A 44 10.73 -6.47 -10.32
CA VAL A 44 12.09 -6.86 -10.68
C VAL A 44 12.69 -7.76 -9.61
N ALA A 45 13.14 -8.95 -10.01
CA ALA A 45 13.95 -9.81 -9.16
C ALA A 45 15.42 -9.34 -9.23
N HIS A 46 15.96 -8.87 -8.12
CA HIS A 46 17.34 -8.40 -8.06
C HIS A 46 18.31 -9.58 -8.06
N VAL A 47 19.31 -9.51 -8.92
CA VAL A 47 20.28 -10.59 -9.14
C VAL A 47 21.71 -10.21 -8.77
N GLY A 48 21.89 -9.22 -7.88
CA GLY A 48 23.22 -8.77 -7.46
C GLY A 48 23.92 -7.86 -8.47
N SER A 49 23.17 -7.35 -9.45
CA SER A 49 23.66 -6.47 -10.50
C SER A 49 22.64 -5.36 -10.77
N VAL A 50 23.14 -4.18 -11.11
CA VAL A 50 22.35 -2.94 -11.25
C VAL A 50 21.54 -2.89 -12.55
N ASP A 51 22.00 -3.59 -13.58
CA ASP A 51 21.43 -3.62 -14.93
C ASP A 51 19.96 -4.05 -14.95
N VAL A 52 19.58 -5.08 -14.18
CA VAL A 52 18.17 -5.54 -14.14
C VAL A 52 17.23 -4.48 -13.60
N ILE A 53 17.68 -3.64 -12.66
CA ILE A 53 16.88 -2.53 -12.12
C ILE A 53 16.84 -1.38 -13.13
N LEU A 54 17.96 -1.06 -13.78
CA LEU A 54 18.00 -0.02 -14.81
C LEU A 54 17.11 -0.36 -16.00
N MET A 55 17.12 -1.61 -16.46
CA MET A 55 16.21 -2.08 -17.52
C MET A 55 14.76 -1.95 -17.09
N ALA A 56 14.42 -2.35 -15.85
CA ALA A 56 13.06 -2.18 -15.34
C ALA A 56 12.63 -0.71 -15.27
N ILE A 57 13.54 0.22 -14.95
CA ILE A 57 13.27 1.67 -14.97
C ILE A 57 13.08 2.16 -16.41
N ASP A 58 13.90 1.71 -17.36
CA ASP A 58 13.83 2.10 -18.78
C ASP A 58 12.51 1.66 -19.43
N ASP A 59 12.00 0.47 -19.05
CA ASP A 59 10.73 -0.07 -19.53
C ASP A 59 9.49 0.52 -18.81
N ALA A 60 9.68 1.25 -17.70
CA ALA A 60 8.58 1.73 -16.86
C ALA A 60 7.90 2.97 -17.45
N ALA A 61 6.56 2.98 -17.41
CA ALA A 61 5.81 4.20 -17.68
C ALA A 61 5.91 5.18 -16.49
N PRO A 62 5.94 6.50 -16.72
CA PRO A 62 5.84 7.48 -15.64
C PRO A 62 4.61 7.22 -14.74
N GLY A 63 4.78 7.38 -13.44
CA GLY A 63 3.79 7.05 -12.42
C GLY A 63 3.80 5.59 -11.96
N SER A 64 4.64 4.73 -12.55
CA SER A 64 4.77 3.33 -12.11
C SER A 64 5.52 3.22 -10.78
N VAL A 65 5.34 2.08 -10.09
CA VAL A 65 6.04 1.75 -8.84
C VAL A 65 7.01 0.61 -9.07
N LEU A 66 8.29 0.85 -8.80
CA LEU A 66 9.30 -0.20 -8.88
C LEU A 66 9.19 -1.13 -7.67
N VAL A 67 8.97 -2.42 -7.90
CA VAL A 67 8.87 -3.43 -6.85
C VAL A 67 10.05 -4.39 -6.94
N VAL A 68 11.05 -4.17 -6.09
CA VAL A 68 12.32 -4.91 -6.08
C VAL A 68 12.26 -6.07 -5.10
N ASP A 69 12.38 -7.29 -5.61
CA ASP A 69 12.56 -8.49 -4.82
C ASP A 69 14.05 -8.84 -4.70
N ASN A 70 14.62 -8.60 -3.52
CA ASN A 70 15.98 -9.04 -3.17
C ASN A 70 15.96 -10.21 -2.18
N GLY A 71 14.85 -10.95 -2.10
CA GLY A 71 14.67 -12.11 -1.23
C GLY A 71 14.61 -11.78 0.26
N GLY A 72 14.35 -10.53 0.66
CA GLY A 72 14.26 -10.13 2.07
C GLY A 72 15.59 -10.21 2.81
N ARG A 73 16.70 -10.26 2.06
CA ARG A 73 18.06 -10.37 2.58
C ARG A 73 18.42 -9.21 3.50
N ASP A 74 19.20 -9.49 4.55
CA ASP A 74 19.72 -8.47 5.46
C ASP A 74 21.24 -8.27 5.37
N ASP A 75 21.93 -9.03 4.52
CA ASP A 75 23.38 -9.05 4.38
C ASP A 75 23.90 -8.11 3.28
N GLU A 76 23.00 -7.49 2.51
CA GLU A 76 23.30 -6.48 1.49
C GLU A 76 22.11 -5.57 1.20
N ALA A 77 22.40 -4.37 0.70
CA ALA A 77 21.45 -3.46 0.08
C ALA A 77 21.49 -3.57 -1.44
N CYS A 78 20.34 -3.50 -2.09
CA CYS A 78 20.19 -3.60 -3.55
C CYS A 78 19.86 -2.26 -4.22
N VAL A 79 19.38 -1.28 -3.45
CA VAL A 79 19.05 0.07 -3.93
C VAL A 79 19.76 1.09 -3.06
N GLY A 80 20.38 2.08 -3.72
CA GLY A 80 21.00 3.24 -3.09
C GLY A 80 20.58 4.53 -3.81
N ASP A 81 21.33 5.59 -3.60
CA ASP A 81 21.04 6.93 -4.10
C ASP A 81 20.93 7.01 -5.63
N LEU A 82 21.90 6.46 -6.36
CA LEU A 82 21.94 6.56 -7.83
C LEU A 82 20.71 5.91 -8.48
N LEU A 83 20.33 4.70 -8.04
CA LEU A 83 19.14 4.02 -8.54
C LEU A 83 17.86 4.77 -8.19
N THR A 84 17.79 5.35 -6.98
CA THR A 84 16.66 6.16 -6.55
C THR A 84 16.54 7.44 -7.39
N LEU A 85 17.67 8.06 -7.72
CA LEU A 85 17.73 9.25 -8.56
C LEU A 85 17.31 8.95 -10.01
N GLU A 86 17.76 7.82 -10.57
CA GLU A 86 17.33 7.38 -11.91
C GLU A 86 15.82 7.10 -11.94
N ALA A 87 15.29 6.37 -10.96
CA ALA A 87 13.84 6.13 -10.84
C ALA A 87 13.04 7.44 -10.72
N SER A 88 13.54 8.41 -9.95
CA SER A 88 12.93 9.73 -9.80
C SER A 88 12.91 10.49 -11.13
N LYS A 89 14.02 10.49 -11.88
CA LYS A 89 14.12 11.13 -13.20
C LYS A 89 13.24 10.47 -14.26
N ALA A 90 13.04 9.16 -14.18
CA ALA A 90 12.11 8.42 -15.03
C ALA A 90 10.63 8.67 -14.64
N GLY A 91 10.37 9.41 -13.55
CA GLY A 91 9.03 9.79 -13.14
C GLY A 91 8.26 8.69 -12.44
N LEU A 92 8.93 7.72 -11.82
CA LEU A 92 8.27 6.70 -11.00
C LEU A 92 7.61 7.33 -9.77
N ALA A 93 6.52 6.71 -9.30
CA ALA A 93 5.77 7.15 -8.13
C ALA A 93 6.43 6.74 -6.81
N GLY A 94 7.25 5.67 -6.81
CA GLY A 94 7.96 5.20 -5.63
C GLY A 94 8.69 3.87 -5.86
N ILE A 95 9.40 3.41 -4.83
CA ILE A 95 10.14 2.15 -4.82
C ILE A 95 9.74 1.32 -3.59
N VAL A 96 9.44 0.04 -3.80
CA VAL A 96 9.18 -0.95 -2.75
C VAL A 96 10.27 -2.01 -2.81
N ILE A 97 11.00 -2.23 -1.72
CA ILE A 97 12.16 -3.13 -1.68
C ILE A 97 11.93 -4.24 -0.67
N TRP A 98 11.72 -5.48 -1.14
CA TRP A 98 11.84 -6.66 -0.30
C TRP A 98 13.32 -6.99 -0.04
N GLY A 99 13.92 -6.21 0.86
CA GLY A 99 15.35 -6.20 1.18
C GLY A 99 15.77 -4.89 1.82
N ARG A 100 17.08 -4.61 1.83
CA ARG A 100 17.67 -3.39 2.42
C ARG A 100 17.97 -2.33 1.36
N HIS A 101 17.93 -1.07 1.78
CA HIS A 101 18.46 0.07 1.03
C HIS A 101 19.79 0.53 1.62
N ARG A 102 20.48 1.45 0.94
CA ARG A 102 21.61 2.21 1.49
C ARG A 102 21.47 3.69 1.12
N ASP A 103 22.39 4.52 1.59
CA ASP A 103 22.44 5.97 1.28
C ASP A 103 21.20 6.73 1.79
N THR A 104 20.73 6.39 3.00
CA THR A 104 19.48 6.90 3.59
C THR A 104 19.35 8.42 3.59
N ALA A 105 20.44 9.16 3.80
CA ALA A 105 20.40 10.63 3.78
C ALA A 105 20.07 11.15 2.37
N GLN A 106 20.73 10.60 1.35
CA GLN A 106 20.52 10.93 -0.05
C GLN A 106 19.13 10.50 -0.53
N LEU A 107 18.63 9.34 -0.12
CA LEU A 107 17.25 8.92 -0.44
C LEU A 107 16.23 9.94 0.07
N ARG A 108 16.43 10.50 1.26
CA ARG A 108 15.58 11.56 1.80
C ARG A 108 15.68 12.86 1.01
N GLU A 109 16.88 13.20 0.53
CA GLU A 109 17.11 14.39 -0.30
C GLU A 109 16.50 14.26 -1.70
N ILE A 110 16.55 13.07 -2.31
CA ILE A 110 15.95 12.80 -3.64
C ILE A 110 14.42 12.93 -3.60
N ALA A 111 13.81 12.71 -2.44
CA ALA A 111 12.37 12.85 -2.19
C ALA A 111 11.46 11.95 -3.06
N LEU A 112 12.00 10.87 -3.64
CA LEU A 112 11.20 9.77 -4.16
C LEU A 112 10.84 8.84 -2.98
N PRO A 113 9.55 8.51 -2.76
CA PRO A 113 9.15 7.58 -1.70
C PRO A 113 9.79 6.19 -1.87
N VAL A 114 10.43 5.70 -0.81
CA VAL A 114 11.04 4.36 -0.77
C VAL A 114 10.57 3.61 0.46
N PHE A 115 10.12 2.37 0.29
CA PHE A 115 9.88 1.43 1.38
C PHE A 115 10.90 0.29 1.33
N SER A 116 11.40 -0.12 2.49
CA SER A 116 12.37 -1.22 2.61
C SER A 116 12.34 -1.84 4.01
N LEU A 117 13.15 -2.89 4.23
CA LEU A 117 13.39 -3.42 5.56
C LEU A 117 14.33 -2.56 6.42
N GLY A 118 14.92 -1.50 5.87
CA GLY A 118 15.87 -0.62 6.55
C GLY A 118 17.23 -0.55 5.85
N ALA A 119 18.16 0.19 6.47
CA ALA A 119 19.45 0.48 5.88
C ALA A 119 20.47 -0.66 6.08
N HIS A 120 21.34 -0.88 5.08
CA HIS A 120 22.51 -1.74 5.17
C HIS A 120 23.66 -1.17 4.32
N PRO A 121 24.88 -1.00 4.85
CA PRO A 121 25.93 -0.26 4.14
C PRO A 121 26.57 -1.03 2.98
N PHE A 122 26.61 -2.37 3.04
CA PHE A 122 27.21 -3.16 1.96
C PHE A 122 26.24 -3.30 0.79
N GLY A 123 26.74 -3.10 -0.43
CA GLY A 123 26.05 -3.47 -1.66
C GLY A 123 26.21 -4.96 -2.00
N PRO A 124 25.69 -5.40 -3.15
CA PRO A 124 25.73 -6.80 -3.55
C PRO A 124 27.15 -7.29 -3.79
N ARG A 125 27.48 -8.49 -3.29
CA ARG A 125 28.84 -9.06 -3.40
C ARG A 125 29.01 -9.99 -4.59
N PHE A 126 27.93 -10.60 -5.04
CA PHE A 126 27.94 -11.62 -6.09
C PHE A 126 26.72 -11.45 -6.98
N ALA A 127 26.92 -11.61 -8.29
CA ALA A 127 25.84 -11.68 -9.25
C ALA A 127 25.25 -13.10 -9.30
N ARG A 128 23.96 -13.18 -9.62
CA ARG A 128 23.18 -14.41 -9.83
C ARG A 128 22.67 -14.44 -11.26
N ALA A 129 22.23 -15.62 -11.72
CA ALA A 129 21.62 -15.73 -13.03
C ALA A 129 20.34 -14.87 -13.10
N PRO A 130 20.18 -14.02 -14.13
CA PRO A 130 18.96 -13.24 -14.33
C PRO A 130 17.76 -14.16 -14.55
N GLY A 131 16.62 -13.80 -13.97
CA GLY A 131 15.33 -14.38 -14.33
C GLY A 131 14.82 -13.86 -15.67
N ALA A 132 13.66 -14.34 -16.12
CA ALA A 132 13.02 -13.78 -17.31
C ALA A 132 12.52 -12.35 -17.03
N PRO A 133 12.80 -11.36 -17.90
CA PRO A 133 12.27 -10.00 -17.76
C PRO A 133 10.75 -9.98 -17.63
N GLY A 134 10.22 -9.05 -16.82
CA GLY A 134 8.77 -8.92 -16.58
C GLY A 134 8.13 -10.07 -15.78
N SER A 135 8.92 -11.00 -15.25
CA SER A 135 8.41 -12.06 -14.39
C SER A 135 7.81 -11.49 -13.10
N PRO A 136 6.72 -12.08 -12.58
CA PRO A 136 6.22 -11.76 -11.26
C PRO A 136 7.31 -11.97 -10.18
N VAL A 137 7.26 -11.17 -9.12
CA VAL A 137 8.14 -11.29 -7.96
C VAL A 137 7.37 -11.73 -6.72
N SER A 138 8.07 -12.14 -5.66
CA SER A 138 7.46 -12.57 -4.40
C SER A 138 7.90 -11.71 -3.22
N ILE A 139 7.00 -10.88 -2.72
CA ILE A 139 7.22 -10.04 -1.54
C ILE A 139 6.71 -10.79 -0.32
N ALA A 140 7.62 -11.51 0.35
CA ALA A 140 7.31 -12.34 1.52
C ALA A 140 6.12 -13.33 1.31
N GLY A 141 6.03 -13.92 0.12
CA GLY A 141 4.97 -14.87 -0.25
C GLY A 141 3.80 -14.23 -1.02
N THR A 142 3.72 -12.89 -1.07
CA THR A 142 2.79 -12.17 -1.93
C THR A 142 3.33 -12.08 -3.35
N VAL A 143 2.63 -12.67 -4.32
CA VAL A 143 2.98 -12.56 -5.74
C VAL A 143 2.56 -11.20 -6.26
N VAL A 144 3.51 -10.45 -6.83
CA VAL A 144 3.27 -9.15 -7.48
C VAL A 144 3.54 -9.28 -8.97
N ARG A 145 2.55 -8.94 -9.79
CA ARG A 145 2.64 -8.99 -11.26
C ARG A 145 2.80 -7.59 -11.83
N ALA A 146 3.35 -7.51 -13.04
CA ALA A 146 3.39 -6.27 -13.77
C ALA A 146 1.98 -5.70 -13.96
N GLY A 147 1.79 -4.43 -13.62
CA GLY A 147 0.51 -3.75 -13.71
C GLY A 147 -0.42 -3.90 -12.48
N ASP A 148 -0.13 -4.78 -11.52
CA ASP A 148 -0.86 -4.79 -10.24
C ASP A 148 -0.79 -3.40 -9.61
N LEU A 149 -1.88 -2.92 -9.03
CA LEU A 149 -1.90 -1.62 -8.38
C LEU A 149 -1.14 -1.72 -7.06
N VAL A 150 -0.09 -0.91 -6.90
CA VAL A 150 0.59 -0.70 -5.63
C VAL A 150 0.04 0.55 -4.98
N VAL A 151 -0.32 0.45 -3.70
CA VAL A 151 -0.67 1.61 -2.86
C VAL A 151 0.15 1.53 -1.59
N ALA A 152 0.78 2.64 -1.22
CA ALA A 152 1.62 2.74 -0.04
C ALA A 152 1.33 4.02 0.73
N ASP A 153 1.28 3.88 2.05
CA ASP A 153 1.22 4.96 3.03
C ASP A 153 1.91 4.50 4.33
N ASP A 154 1.84 5.31 5.39
CA ASP A 154 2.52 5.01 6.66
C ASP A 154 2.05 3.68 7.32
N ASP A 155 0.88 3.15 6.96
CA ASP A 155 0.35 1.88 7.46
C ASP A 155 0.98 0.67 6.74
N GLY A 156 1.44 0.83 5.50
CA GLY A 156 2.18 -0.20 4.79
C GLY A 156 2.07 -0.12 3.26
N VAL A 157 2.22 -1.28 2.61
CA VAL A 157 2.10 -1.42 1.15
C VAL A 157 1.10 -2.53 0.83
N VAL A 158 0.13 -2.18 -0.01
CA VAL A 158 -0.91 -3.07 -0.54
C VAL A 158 -0.69 -3.29 -2.03
N PHE A 159 -0.90 -4.53 -2.47
CA PHE A 159 -0.88 -4.95 -3.87
C PHE A 159 -2.28 -5.43 -4.26
N ALA A 160 -2.93 -4.73 -5.17
CA ALA A 160 -4.25 -5.08 -5.69
C ALA A 160 -4.13 -5.63 -7.12
N PRO A 161 -4.83 -6.74 -7.46
CA PRO A 161 -4.86 -7.27 -8.82
C PRO A 161 -5.29 -6.21 -9.83
N ALA A 162 -4.56 -6.10 -10.95
CA ALA A 162 -4.80 -5.08 -11.96
C ALA A 162 -6.26 -5.06 -12.50
N ASP A 163 -6.86 -6.24 -12.64
CA ASP A 163 -8.23 -6.42 -13.15
C ASP A 163 -9.33 -6.01 -12.16
N ARG A 164 -8.99 -5.80 -10.88
CA ARG A 164 -9.90 -5.36 -9.82
C ARG A 164 -9.56 -3.98 -9.25
N ALA A 165 -8.45 -3.38 -9.69
CA ALA A 165 -7.93 -2.13 -9.16
C ALA A 165 -8.93 -0.97 -9.25
N GLU A 166 -9.59 -0.79 -10.39
CA GLU A 166 -10.55 0.32 -10.60
C GLU A 166 -11.75 0.25 -9.65
N GLU A 167 -12.36 -0.93 -9.51
CA GLU A 167 -13.48 -1.17 -8.60
C GLU A 167 -13.09 -0.93 -7.14
N LEU A 168 -11.93 -1.46 -6.73
CA LEU A 168 -11.40 -1.29 -5.38
C LEU A 168 -11.14 0.19 -5.06
N VAL A 169 -10.50 0.93 -5.97
CA VAL A 169 -10.20 2.35 -5.78
C VAL A 169 -11.48 3.17 -5.67
N ALA A 170 -12.45 2.94 -6.56
CA ALA A 170 -13.73 3.64 -6.51
C ALA A 170 -14.47 3.40 -5.19
N ALA A 171 -14.50 2.15 -4.71
CA ALA A 171 -15.12 1.80 -3.44
C ALA A 171 -14.38 2.41 -2.23
N ALA A 172 -13.04 2.40 -2.25
CA ALA A 172 -12.21 2.94 -1.18
C ALA A 172 -12.34 4.46 -1.07
N LEU A 173 -12.37 5.18 -2.21
CA LEU A 173 -12.61 6.63 -2.22
C LEU A 173 -14.00 6.98 -1.68
N ALA A 174 -15.03 6.22 -2.05
CA ALA A 174 -16.37 6.41 -1.51
C ALA A 174 -16.43 6.16 0.02
N LEU A 175 -15.70 5.15 0.51
CA LEU A 175 -15.57 4.88 1.94
C LEU A 175 -14.86 6.04 2.66
N GLN A 176 -13.73 6.52 2.13
CA GLN A 176 -12.98 7.65 2.69
C GLN A 176 -13.82 8.93 2.76
N GLN A 177 -14.66 9.20 1.75
CA GLN A 177 -15.59 10.34 1.77
C GLN A 177 -16.63 10.19 2.88
N LEU A 178 -17.22 8.99 3.03
CA LEU A 178 -18.18 8.70 4.08
C LEU A 178 -17.55 8.91 5.47
N GLU A 179 -16.37 8.33 5.72
CA GLU A 179 -15.65 8.46 6.99
C GLU A 179 -15.19 9.90 7.25
N GLY A 180 -14.78 10.61 6.21
CA GLY A 180 -14.45 12.03 6.26
C GLY A 180 -15.64 12.86 6.77
N SER A 181 -16.84 12.64 6.22
CA SER A 181 -18.06 13.31 6.67
C SER A 181 -18.43 12.99 8.13
N GLN A 182 -18.23 11.73 8.55
CA GLN A 182 -18.44 11.31 9.95
C GLN A 182 -17.46 12.02 10.89
N ALA A 183 -16.19 12.10 10.50
CA ALA A 183 -15.16 12.80 11.26
C ALA A 183 -15.41 14.31 11.34
N GLU A 184 -15.92 14.95 10.29
CA GLU A 184 -16.34 16.35 10.31
C GLU A 184 -17.46 16.60 11.34
N ARG A 185 -18.49 15.74 11.36
CA ARG A 185 -19.55 15.79 12.38
C ARG A 185 -19.00 15.60 13.80
N MET A 186 -18.03 14.69 13.97
CA MET A 186 -17.34 14.51 15.26
C MET A 186 -16.60 15.78 15.69
N ARG A 187 -15.87 16.42 14.78
CA ARG A 187 -15.19 17.70 15.05
C ARG A 187 -16.18 18.83 15.36
N ALA A 188 -17.37 18.79 14.76
CA ALA A 188 -18.48 19.71 15.05
C ALA A 188 -19.21 19.41 16.38
N GLY A 189 -18.82 18.37 17.12
CA GLY A 189 -19.35 18.04 18.45
C GLY A 189 -20.32 16.86 18.48
N GLU A 190 -20.69 16.29 17.34
CA GLU A 190 -21.56 15.10 17.29
C GLU A 190 -20.73 13.82 17.33
N THR A 191 -20.62 13.20 18.50
CA THR A 191 -19.81 12.00 18.71
C THR A 191 -20.26 10.82 17.84
N LEU A 192 -19.34 9.92 17.48
CA LEU A 192 -19.67 8.69 16.74
C LEU A 192 -20.79 7.86 17.40
N ARG A 193 -20.82 7.83 18.74
CA ARG A 193 -21.90 7.15 19.49
C ARG A 193 -23.27 7.77 19.19
N THR A 194 -23.35 9.08 19.05
CA THR A 194 -24.58 9.78 18.67
C THR A 194 -24.94 9.47 17.23
N GLN A 195 -23.97 9.54 16.32
CA GLN A 195 -24.18 9.28 14.88
C GLN A 195 -24.69 7.86 14.60
N LEU A 196 -24.32 6.89 15.45
CA LEU A 196 -24.72 5.48 15.34
C LEU A 196 -25.93 5.10 16.21
N ASP A 197 -26.62 6.07 16.82
CA ASP A 197 -27.68 5.85 17.82
C ASP A 197 -27.30 4.78 18.87
N PHE A 198 -26.08 4.89 19.39
CA PHE A 198 -25.50 3.89 20.27
C PHE A 198 -26.28 3.76 21.58
N ALA A 199 -27.03 4.79 21.99
CA ALA A 199 -27.90 4.73 23.15
C ALA A 199 -29.07 3.75 22.93
N ALA A 200 -29.75 3.82 21.78
CA ALA A 200 -30.81 2.88 21.43
C ALA A 200 -30.26 1.45 21.29
N PHE A 201 -29.09 1.28 20.69
CA PHE A 201 -28.40 0.00 20.65
C PHE A 201 -28.18 -0.58 22.06
N ARG A 202 -27.66 0.24 22.99
CA ARG A 202 -27.38 -0.20 24.36
C ARG A 202 -28.64 -0.57 25.14
N GLU A 203 -29.76 0.10 24.89
CA GLU A 203 -31.04 -0.28 25.47
C GLU A 203 -31.53 -1.62 24.91
N ALA A 204 -31.52 -1.79 23.59
CA ALA A 204 -31.89 -3.05 22.94
C ALA A 204 -31.01 -4.22 23.42
N GLN A 205 -29.72 -3.98 23.66
CA GLN A 205 -28.79 -4.99 24.15
C GLN A 205 -29.07 -5.42 25.61
N ARG A 206 -29.73 -4.59 26.43
CA ARG A 206 -30.15 -5.02 27.78
C ARG A 206 -31.23 -6.09 27.72
N THR A 207 -32.10 -6.03 26.71
CA THR A 207 -33.15 -7.02 26.47
C THR A 207 -32.63 -8.23 25.71
N ASP A 208 -31.70 -8.02 24.75
CA ASP A 208 -31.03 -9.07 24.00
C ASP A 208 -29.50 -8.89 24.06
N PRO A 209 -28.81 -9.52 25.05
CA PRO A 209 -27.36 -9.42 25.18
C PRO A 209 -26.57 -9.94 23.99
N THR A 210 -27.19 -10.72 23.09
CA THR A 210 -26.54 -11.25 21.88
C THR A 210 -26.60 -10.29 20.70
N LEU A 211 -27.40 -9.21 20.79
CA LEU A 211 -27.50 -8.20 19.76
C LEU A 211 -26.16 -7.49 19.56
N THR A 212 -25.67 -7.51 18.32
CA THR A 212 -24.46 -6.79 17.91
C THR A 212 -24.81 -5.43 17.32
N LEU A 213 -23.88 -4.48 17.41
CA LEU A 213 -24.06 -3.14 16.83
C LEU A 213 -24.33 -3.23 15.32
N ARG A 214 -23.61 -4.10 14.61
CA ARG A 214 -23.80 -4.33 13.16
C ARG A 214 -25.22 -4.77 12.83
N ALA A 215 -25.79 -5.71 13.59
CA ALA A 215 -27.16 -6.16 13.38
C ALA A 215 -28.19 -5.06 13.69
N HIS A 216 -27.94 -4.24 14.71
CA HIS A 216 -28.79 -3.10 15.06
C HIS A 216 -28.80 -2.04 13.95
N LEU A 217 -27.62 -1.61 13.47
CA LEU A 217 -27.50 -0.63 12.39
C LEU A 217 -28.13 -1.13 11.09
N ALA A 218 -27.99 -2.42 10.76
CA ALA A 218 -28.64 -3.00 9.58
C ALA A 218 -30.17 -2.96 9.64
N ARG A 219 -30.77 -3.05 10.85
CA ARG A 219 -32.23 -2.89 11.02
C ARG A 219 -32.66 -1.44 10.81
N ILE A 220 -31.90 -0.48 11.34
CA ILE A 220 -32.20 0.95 11.18
C ILE A 220 -32.07 1.36 9.71
N ALA A 221 -30.99 0.96 9.04
CA ALA A 221 -30.78 1.26 7.63
C ALA A 221 -31.95 0.76 6.76
N LYS A 222 -32.38 -0.49 6.95
CA LYS A 222 -33.56 -1.05 6.25
C LYS A 222 -34.86 -0.33 6.56
N ALA A 223 -35.02 0.24 7.76
CA ALA A 223 -36.23 0.97 8.14
C ALA A 223 -36.31 2.37 7.51
N ILE A 224 -35.18 2.93 7.07
CA ILE A 224 -35.10 4.24 6.39
C ILE A 224 -35.38 4.11 4.88
N GLU A 225 -35.21 2.92 4.30
CA GLU A 225 -35.45 2.63 2.88
C GLU A 225 -36.94 2.33 2.53
N VAL A 226 -37.88 2.51 3.48
CA VAL A 226 -39.33 2.25 3.31
C VAL A 226 -40.13 3.53 3.10
#